data_AF-A0A8S2VFL9-F1
#
_entry.id   AF-A0A8S2VFL9-F1
#
_cell.length_a   1.000
_cell.length_b   1.000
_cell.length_c   1.000
_cell.angle_alpha   90.00
_cell.angle_beta   90.00
_cell.angle_gamma   90.00
#
_symmetry.space_group_name_H-M   'P 1'
#
loop_
_entity.id
_entity.type
_entity.pdbx_description
1 polymer ?
#
loop_
_entity_poly.entity_id
_entity_poly.type
_entity_poly.pdbx_seq_one_letter_code
_entity_poly.pdbx_strand_id
1 'polypeptide(L)' 'GLLLQKLNNIKGLSYDKVHCIGHSLGAHTCGLASNTINNQMARISGLDPAGPLFEGKDVVVRLDKNDAKFVDIIH' A
#
# COMPACT_ATOMS: atom_id res chain seq x y z
N GLY A 1 -6.88 4.81 2.50
CA GLY A 1 -6.39 5.90 1.64
C GLY A 1 -7.22 7.18 1.66
N LEU A 2 -8.13 7.41 2.62
CA LEU A 2 -8.92 8.66 2.68
C LEU A 2 -8.05 9.94 2.69
N LEU A 3 -6.91 9.91 3.39
CA LEU A 3 -5.96 11.01 3.38
C LEU A 3 -5.41 11.27 1.96
N LEU A 4 -5.04 10.23 1.23
CA LEU A 4 -4.52 10.35 -0.14
C LEU A 4 -5.58 10.93 -1.08
N GLN A 5 -6.83 10.47 -0.98
CA GLN A 5 -7.94 11.05 -1.73
C GLN A 5 -8.12 12.53 -1.40
N LYS A 6 -8.11 12.90 -0.12
CA LYS A 6 -8.19 14.30 0.30
C LYS A 6 -7.06 15.11 -0.31
N LEU A 7 -5.80 14.69 -0.17
CA LEU A 7 -4.64 15.39 -0.72
C LEU A 7 -4.69 15.51 -2.25
N ASN A 8 -5.16 14.48 -2.96
CA ASN A 8 -5.41 14.56 -4.39
C ASN A 8 -6.46 15.63 -4.72
N ASN A 9 -7.58 15.64 -4.00
CA ASN A 9 -8.67 16.59 -4.24
C ASN A 9 -8.32 18.04 -3.88
N ILE A 10 -7.63 18.28 -2.76
CA ILE A 10 -7.36 19.65 -2.26
C ILE A 10 -6.05 20.26 -2.74
N LYS A 11 -5.08 19.43 -3.14
CA LYS A 11 -3.73 19.87 -3.54
C LYS A 11 -3.28 19.33 -4.89
N GLY A 12 -4.07 18.51 -5.57
CA GLY A 12 -3.68 17.88 -6.83
C GLY A 12 -2.53 16.88 -6.67
N LEU A 13 -2.37 16.26 -5.49
CA LEU A 13 -1.33 15.25 -5.27
C LEU A 13 -1.50 14.09 -6.27
N SER A 14 -0.53 13.91 -7.17
CA SER A 14 -0.47 12.71 -8.01
C SER A 14 -0.04 11.50 -7.17
N TYR A 15 -0.75 10.37 -7.29
CA TYR A 15 -0.40 9.12 -6.63
C TYR A 15 0.95 8.54 -7.11
N ASP A 16 1.42 8.97 -8.28
CA ASP A 16 2.76 8.67 -8.81
C ASP A 16 3.91 9.31 -8.02
N LYS A 17 3.58 10.18 -7.06
CA LYS A 17 4.54 10.78 -6.12
C LYS A 17 4.45 10.19 -4.72
N VAL A 18 3.64 9.14 -4.52
CA VAL A 18 3.41 8.55 -3.22
C VAL A 18 4.23 7.27 -3.06
N HIS A 19 5.04 7.24 -2.01
CA HIS A 19 5.74 6.05 -1.54
C HIS A 19 5.27 5.74 -0.11
N CYS A 20 4.61 4.60 0.08
CA CYS A 20 4.20 4.12 1.40
C CYS A 20 5.24 3.12 1.93
N ILE A 21 5.70 3.32 3.17
CA ILE A 21 6.62 2.41 3.84
C ILE A 21 5.90 1.85 5.06
N GLY A 22 5.77 0.54 5.13
CA GLY A 22 5.03 -0.14 6.19
C GLY A 22 5.87 -1.26 6.80
N HIS A 23 5.98 -1.25 8.13
CA HIS A 23 6.65 -2.32 8.88
C HIS A 23 5.63 -3.29 9.48
N SER A 24 5.89 -4.60 9.44
CA SER A 24 5.00 -5.62 10.01
C SER A 24 3.56 -5.49 9.47
N LEU A 25 2.56 -5.32 10.33
CA LEU A 25 1.17 -5.03 9.94
C LEU A 25 1.02 -3.78 9.06
N GLY A 26 1.93 -2.82 9.21
CA GLY A 26 1.97 -1.59 8.41
C GLY A 26 2.17 -1.86 6.92
N ALA A 27 2.87 -2.94 6.55
CA ALA A 27 3.07 -3.33 5.15
C ALA A 27 1.72 -3.63 4.47
N HIS A 28 0.88 -4.44 5.12
CA HIS A 28 -0.49 -4.72 4.65
C HIS A 28 -1.38 -3.49 4.71
N THR A 29 -1.19 -2.63 5.72
CA THR A 29 -1.91 -1.36 5.82
C THR A 29 -1.64 -0.45 4.61
N CYS A 30 -0.40 -0.40 4.11
CA CYS A 30 -0.06 0.32 2.87
C CYS A 30 -0.80 -0.26 1.66
N GLY A 31 -0.84 -1.59 1.50
CA GLY A 31 -1.56 -2.26 0.42
C GLY A 31 -3.06 -1.94 0.45
N LEU A 32 -3.70 -2.17 1.60
CA LEU A 32 -5.10 -1.83 1.82
C LEU A 32 -5.40 -0.34 1.59
N ALA A 33 -4.48 0.56 2.00
CA ALA A 33 -4.65 1.98 1.75
C ALA A 33 -4.64 2.32 0.25
N SER A 34 -3.84 1.62 -0.56
CA SER A 34 -3.82 1.76 -2.01
C SER A 34 -5.11 1.27 -2.65
N ASN A 35 -5.65 0.14 -2.19
CA ASN A 35 -6.89 -0.44 -2.73
C ASN A 35 -8.14 0.44 -2.52
N THR A 36 -8.05 1.46 -1.65
CA THR A 36 -9.12 2.46 -1.46
C THR A 36 -9.05 3.67 -2.39
N ILE A 37 -7.98 3.86 -3.17
CA ILE A 37 -7.89 4.97 -4.13
C ILE A 37 -8.20 4.46 -5.55
N ASN A 38 -8.74 5.32 -6.42
CA ASN A 38 -9.10 4.96 -7.80
C ASN A 38 -7.89 4.82 -8.75
N ASN A 39 -6.71 4.54 -8.21
CA ASN A 39 -5.44 4.42 -8.92
C ASN A 39 -4.43 3.67 -8.02
N GLN A 40 -3.17 3.55 -8.43
CA GLN A 40 -2.12 2.94 -7.63
C GLN A 40 -1.12 3.98 -7.12
N MET A 41 -0.55 3.74 -5.95
CA MET A 41 0.64 4.47 -5.51
C MET A 41 1.85 4.14 -6.39
N ALA A 42 2.83 5.03 -6.43
CA ALA A 42 4.08 4.79 -7.15
C ALA A 42 4.84 3.60 -6.54
N ARG A 43 4.92 3.55 -5.21
CA ARG A 43 5.70 2.52 -4.51
C ARG A 43 5.12 2.15 -3.16
N ILE A 44 5.22 0.88 -2.81
CA ILE A 44 5.07 0.38 -1.44
C ILE A 44 6.32 -0.40 -1.05
N SER A 45 6.95 -0.05 0.07
CA SER A 45 8.01 -0.86 0.69
C SER A 45 7.49 -1.54 1.94
N GLY A 46 7.45 -2.87 1.93
CA GLY A 46 7.13 -3.70 3.08
C GLY A 46 8.39 -4.08 3.84
N LEU A 47 8.51 -3.64 5.09
CA LEU A 47 9.62 -3.97 5.99
C LEU A 47 9.15 -5.08 6.94
N ASP A 48 9.61 -6.30 6.69
CA ASP A 48 9.22 -7.53 7.37
C ASP A 48 7.69 -7.68 7.54
N PRO A 49 6.91 -7.85 6.45
CA PRO A 49 5.46 -7.93 6.52
C PRO A 49 4.98 -9.04 7.46
N ALA A 50 3.94 -8.77 8.24
CA ALA A 50 3.44 -9.73 9.23
C ALA A 50 2.95 -11.03 8.58
N GLY A 51 3.56 -12.18 8.94
CA GLY A 51 3.11 -13.49 8.47
C GLY A 51 1.77 -13.96 9.06
N PRO A 52 1.62 -14.03 10.41
CA PRO A 52 0.41 -14.55 11.03
C PRO A 52 -0.85 -13.80 10.57
N LEU A 53 -1.89 -14.55 10.21
CA LEU A 53 -3.17 -14.05 9.68
C LEU A 53 -3.14 -13.49 8.25
N PHE A 54 -1.98 -13.41 7.59
CA PHE A 54 -1.86 -12.92 6.20
C PHE A 54 -1.27 -13.97 5.25
N GLU A 55 -0.42 -14.85 5.76
CA GLU A 55 0.18 -15.93 4.97
C GLU A 55 -0.90 -16.90 4.45
N GLY A 56 -0.83 -17.22 3.16
CA GLY A 56 -1.82 -18.06 2.47
C GLY A 56 -3.22 -17.44 2.34
N LYS A 57 -3.41 -16.18 2.73
CA LYS A 57 -4.68 -15.47 2.55
C LYS A 57 -4.79 -14.83 1.16
N ASP A 58 -6.04 -14.52 0.82
CA ASP A 58 -6.40 -13.82 -0.40
C ASP A 58 -5.65 -12.49 -0.52
N VAL A 59 -5.29 -12.12 -1.75
CA VAL A 59 -4.62 -10.85 -2.06
C VAL A 59 -5.42 -9.63 -1.61
N VAL A 60 -6.75 -9.75 -1.47
CA VAL A 60 -7.63 -8.67 -0.98
C VAL A 60 -7.31 -8.25 0.45
N VAL A 61 -6.76 -9.15 1.28
CA VAL A 61 -6.53 -8.89 2.72
C VAL A 61 -5.07 -8.71 3.11
N ARG A 62 -4.13 -8.90 2.18
CA ARG A 62 -2.68 -8.81 2.43
C ARG A 62 -2.02 -7.86 1.44
N LEU A 63 -0.72 -7.60 1.65
CA LEU A 63 0.10 -6.88 0.69
C LEU A 63 0.33 -7.77 -0.53
N ASP A 64 0.12 -7.23 -1.71
CA ASP A 64 0.32 -7.89 -2.99
C ASP A 64 1.07 -6.99 -3.98
N LYS A 65 1.73 -7.60 -4.96
CA LYS A 65 2.48 -6.89 -6.01
C LYS A 65 1.61 -5.91 -6.82
N ASN A 66 0.30 -6.14 -6.86
CA ASN A 66 -0.64 -5.29 -7.59
C ASN A 66 -1.13 -4.08 -6.77
N ASP A 67 -0.72 -3.93 -5.52
CA ASP A 67 -1.16 -2.80 -4.69
C ASP A 67 -0.47 -1.47 -5.08
N ALA A 68 0.66 -1.51 -5.78
CA ALA A 68 1.35 -0.33 -6.29
C ALA A 68 2.05 -0.61 -7.62
N LYS A 69 2.51 0.45 -8.30
CA LYS A 69 3.33 0.29 -9.52
C LYS A 69 4.63 -0.45 -9.26
N PHE A 70 5.18 -0.31 -8.06
CA PHE A 70 6.33 -1.05 -7.58
C PHE A 70 6.14 -1.44 -6.12
N VAL A 71 6.36 -2.71 -5.81
CA VAL A 71 6.31 -3.23 -4.44
C VAL A 71 7.63 -3.94 -4.15
N ASP A 72 8.31 -3.51 -3.10
CA ASP A 72 9.54 -4.13 -2.63
C ASP A 72 9.39 -4.57 -1.18
N ILE A 73 9.92 -5.76 -0.88
CA ILE A 73 9.82 -6.37 0.45
C ILE A 73 11.23 -6.68 0.95
N ILE A 74 11.49 -6.28 2.20
CA ILE A 74 12.68 -6.68 2.96
C ILE A 74 12.18 -7.61 4.05
N HIS A 75 12.74 -8.82 4.16
CA HIS A 75 12.48 -9.75 5.27
C HIS A 75 13.70 -9.75 6.19
#